data_AF-A0A259RZE2-F1
#
_entry.id   AF-A0A259RZE2-F1
#
_cell.length_a   1.000
_cell.length_b   1.000
_cell.length_c   1.000
_cell.angle_alpha   90.00
_cell.angle_beta   90.00
_cell.angle_gamma   90.00
#
_symmetry.space_group_name_H-M   'P 1'
#
loop_
_entity.id
_entity.type
_entity.pdbx_description
1 polymer ?
#
loop_
_entity_poly.entity_id
_entity_poly.type
_entity_poly.pdbx_seq_one_letter_code
_entity_poly.pdbx_strand_id
1 'polypeptide(L)'
;MGLGLQRSLVIGTVRMTLQLLLVGLVLKTLFESAHLVWIGLMALVMLALAGYEVSARQKRPIKGWRGYVIGLLSMGVTAAIITLLALIVIISPQPWYTPQYAIPLLGMILGNTMTGIGLALNHLTQTAWSNKSRIEARLLLGQTATQAMADLRTEALRAGLIPTLNMLAAAGLISLPGMMTGQILAGAPPMEAVRYQILIMLLITAATGFGSLLAVHLGARRLFDDRQRLRLERLGQRS
;
A
#
# COMPACT_ATOMS: atom_id res chain seq x y z
N MET A 1 -2.82 4.53 -32.75
CA MET A 1 -2.42 4.29 -31.34
C MET A 1 -3.60 4.58 -30.41
N GLY A 2 -4.61 3.70 -30.39
CA GLY A 2 -5.77 3.85 -29.49
C GLY A 2 -5.51 3.10 -28.20
N LEU A 3 -4.75 3.69 -27.28
CA LEU A 3 -4.18 3.00 -26.11
C LEU A 3 -5.20 2.50 -25.07
N GLY A 4 -6.51 2.57 -25.30
CA GLY A 4 -7.53 2.33 -24.27
C GLY A 4 -7.45 3.28 -23.07
N LEU A 5 -6.41 4.14 -23.03
CA LEU A 5 -6.06 5.03 -21.94
C LEU A 5 -7.16 6.07 -21.72
N GLN A 6 -7.72 6.61 -22.81
CA GLN A 6 -8.83 7.57 -22.73
C GLN A 6 -10.05 6.94 -22.05
N ARG A 7 -10.41 5.70 -22.42
CA ARG A 7 -11.54 4.98 -21.79
C ARG A 7 -11.25 4.66 -20.33
N SER A 8 -10.04 4.19 -20.02
CA SER A 8 -9.61 3.91 -18.64
C SER A 8 -9.57 5.16 -17.77
N LEU A 9 -9.12 6.31 -18.32
CA LEU A 9 -9.11 7.60 -17.63
C LEU A 9 -10.54 8.06 -17.34
N VAL A 10 -11.43 8.06 -18.34
CA VAL A 10 -12.82 8.47 -18.15
C VAL A 10 -13.53 7.59 -17.12
N ILE A 11 -13.42 6.26 -17.24
CA ILE A 11 -14.00 5.33 -16.27
C ILE A 11 -13.41 5.56 -14.88
N GLY A 12 -12.09 5.75 -14.78
CA GLY A 12 -11.39 6.02 -13.53
C GLY A 12 -11.87 7.30 -12.86
N THR A 13 -11.99 8.39 -13.62
CA THR A 13 -12.46 9.69 -13.12
C THR A 13 -13.90 9.62 -12.65
N VAL A 14 -14.82 9.06 -13.46
CA VAL A 14 -16.23 8.94 -13.07
C VAL A 14 -16.38 8.09 -11.80
N ARG A 15 -15.70 6.95 -11.73
CA ARG A 15 -15.70 6.08 -10.54
C ARG A 15 -15.16 6.81 -9.32
N MET A 16 -14.04 7.51 -9.46
CA MET A 16 -13.43 8.28 -8.36
C MET A 16 -14.39 9.38 -7.86
N THR A 17 -15.02 10.13 -8.75
CA THR A 17 -15.96 11.19 -8.38
C THR A 17 -17.14 10.62 -7.59
N LEU A 18 -17.77 9.54 -8.10
CA LEU A 18 -18.88 8.88 -7.41
C LEU A 18 -18.44 8.32 -6.05
N GLN A 19 -17.26 7.70 -5.98
CA GLN A 19 -16.71 7.18 -4.73
C GLN A 19 -16.47 8.28 -3.69
N LEU A 20 -15.89 9.41 -4.08
CA LEU A 20 -15.63 10.52 -3.16
C LEU A 20 -16.91 11.17 -2.65
N LEU A 21 -17.92 11.33 -3.51
CA LEU A 21 -19.24 11.85 -3.11
C LEU A 21 -19.93 10.92 -2.10
N LEU A 22 -19.93 9.61 -2.38
CA LEU A 22 -20.49 8.60 -1.47
C LEU A 22 -19.75 8.57 -0.13
N VAL A 23 -18.41 8.59 -0.15
CA VAL A 23 -17.60 8.63 1.08
C VAL A 23 -17.91 9.89 1.88
N GLY A 24 -18.06 11.06 1.24
CA GLY A 24 -18.45 12.30 1.92
C GLY A 24 -19.79 12.19 2.65
N LEU A 25 -20.80 11.59 2.02
CA LEU A 25 -22.11 11.32 2.63
C LEU A 25 -22.00 10.37 3.84
N VAL A 26 -21.26 9.27 3.67
CA VAL A 26 -21.07 8.28 4.74
C VAL A 26 -20.32 8.90 5.92
N LEU A 27 -19.25 9.66 5.67
CA LEU A 27 -18.48 10.33 6.72
C LEU A 27 -19.34 11.32 7.50
N LYS A 28 -20.20 12.09 6.84
CA LYS A 28 -21.14 12.99 7.52
C LYS A 28 -22.01 12.22 8.52
N THR A 29 -22.66 11.14 8.07
CA THR A 29 -23.51 10.32 8.96
C THR A 29 -22.73 9.64 10.08
N LEU A 30 -21.49 9.25 9.80
CA LEU A 30 -20.64 8.54 10.75
C LEU A 30 -20.07 9.49 11.82
N PHE A 31 -19.82 10.75 11.46
CA PHE A 31 -19.39 11.80 12.40
C PHE A 31 -20.53 12.22 13.33
N GLU A 32 -21.78 12.19 12.86
CA GLU A 32 -22.97 12.49 13.67
C GLU A 32 -23.34 11.35 14.65
N SER A 33 -22.98 10.10 14.35
CA SER A 33 -23.41 8.92 15.12
C SER A 33 -22.32 8.28 15.99
N ALA A 34 -21.04 8.66 15.83
CA ALA A 34 -19.89 8.41 16.72
C ALA A 34 -19.79 7.05 17.47
N HIS A 35 -20.34 5.94 16.94
CA HIS A 35 -20.21 4.62 17.56
C HIS A 35 -18.97 3.88 17.05
N LEU A 36 -18.17 3.35 17.98
CA LEU A 36 -16.93 2.61 17.70
C LEU A 36 -17.11 1.44 16.71
N VAL A 37 -18.28 0.80 16.73
CA VAL A 37 -18.63 -0.31 15.82
C VAL A 37 -18.64 0.14 14.36
N TRP A 38 -19.19 1.31 14.05
CA TRP A 38 -19.25 1.84 12.68
C TRP A 38 -17.86 2.23 12.15
N ILE A 39 -17.02 2.76 13.03
CA ILE A 39 -15.62 3.09 12.71
C ILE A 39 -14.84 1.81 12.40
N GLY A 40 -14.99 0.77 13.22
CA GLY A 40 -14.37 -0.53 13.00
C GLY A 40 -14.82 -1.20 11.70
N LEU A 41 -16.13 -1.14 11.40
CA LEU A 41 -16.68 -1.67 10.16
C LEU A 41 -16.11 -0.93 8.93
N MET A 42 -16.06 0.41 8.98
CA MET A 42 -15.46 1.20 7.91
C MET A 42 -13.98 0.85 7.71
N ALA A 43 -13.21 0.74 8.80
CA ALA A 43 -11.81 0.35 8.75
C ALA A 43 -11.63 -1.04 8.11
N LEU A 44 -12.49 -2.00 8.45
CA LEU A 44 -12.47 -3.34 7.85
C LEU A 44 -12.76 -3.30 6.34
N VAL A 45 -13.75 -2.53 5.92
CA VAL A 45 -14.09 -2.34 4.50
C VAL A 45 -12.92 -1.72 3.75
N MET A 46 -12.31 -0.65 4.29
CA MET A 46 -11.14 -0.02 3.70
C MET A 46 -9.96 -0.99 3.55
N LEU A 47 -9.71 -1.82 4.57
CA LEU A 47 -8.66 -2.84 4.55
C LEU A 47 -8.92 -3.90 3.45
N ALA A 48 -10.16 -4.39 3.36
CA ALA A 48 -10.57 -5.40 2.38
C ALA A 48 -10.45 -4.87 0.95
N LEU A 49 -10.92 -3.65 0.71
CA LEU A 49 -10.84 -2.98 -0.60
C LEU A 49 -9.39 -2.71 -1.01
N ALA A 50 -8.57 -2.19 -0.09
CA ALA A 50 -7.17 -1.94 -0.37
C ALA A 50 -6.41 -3.25 -0.66
N GLY A 51 -6.69 -4.34 0.07
CA GLY A 51 -6.10 -5.65 -0.21
C GLY A 51 -6.50 -6.20 -1.58
N TYR A 52 -7.74 -5.96 -2.00
CA TYR A 52 -8.22 -6.33 -3.33
C TYR A 52 -7.50 -5.54 -4.41
N GLU A 53 -7.38 -4.23 -4.24
CA GLU A 53 -6.73 -3.33 -5.20
C GLU A 53 -5.23 -3.67 -5.37
N VAL A 54 -4.49 -4.03 -4.31
CA VAL A 54 -3.10 -4.52 -4.41
C VAL A 54 -3.01 -5.74 -5.34
N SER A 55 -3.91 -6.71 -5.17
CA SER A 55 -3.93 -7.92 -6.00
C SER A 55 -4.36 -7.61 -7.43
N ALA A 56 -5.31 -6.69 -7.61
CA ALA A 56 -5.84 -6.29 -8.90
C ALA A 56 -4.81 -5.54 -9.77
N ARG A 57 -3.89 -4.77 -9.16
CA ARG A 57 -2.88 -3.96 -9.86
C ARG A 57 -1.68 -4.72 -10.41
N GLN A 58 -1.53 -6.01 -10.10
CA GLN A 58 -0.39 -6.81 -10.56
C GLN A 58 -0.60 -7.28 -12.01
N LYS A 59 0.36 -7.03 -12.91
CA LYS A 59 0.32 -7.56 -14.29
C LYS A 59 0.41 -9.09 -14.34
N ARG A 60 1.20 -9.65 -13.42
CA ARG A 60 1.35 -11.10 -13.21
C ARG A 60 0.97 -11.47 -11.78
N PRO A 61 -0.33 -11.48 -11.46
CA PRO A 61 -0.75 -11.78 -10.11
C PRO A 61 -0.41 -13.24 -9.78
N ILE A 62 -0.04 -13.50 -8.53
CA ILE A 62 0.04 -14.87 -8.02
C ILE A 62 -1.38 -15.47 -8.13
N LYS A 63 -1.54 -16.57 -8.87
CA LYS A 63 -2.83 -17.18 -9.18
C LYS A 63 -3.60 -17.57 -7.90
N GLY A 64 -4.90 -17.30 -7.92
CA GLY A 64 -5.88 -17.73 -6.92
C GLY A 64 -5.94 -16.86 -5.66
N TRP A 65 -6.75 -17.33 -4.69
CA TRP A 65 -6.98 -16.68 -3.38
C TRP A 65 -5.69 -16.33 -2.62
N ARG A 66 -4.60 -17.05 -2.89
CA ARG A 66 -3.32 -16.88 -2.21
C ARG A 66 -2.59 -15.58 -2.58
N GLY A 67 -2.74 -15.06 -3.80
CA GLY A 67 -2.19 -13.76 -4.18
C GLY A 67 -2.89 -12.60 -3.46
N TYR A 68 -4.22 -12.73 -3.34
CA TYR A 68 -5.04 -11.82 -2.53
C TYR A 68 -4.64 -11.88 -1.04
N VAL A 69 -4.45 -13.08 -0.48
CA VAL A 69 -4.02 -13.26 0.91
C VAL A 69 -2.64 -12.69 1.18
N ILE A 70 -1.67 -12.79 0.26
CA ILE A 70 -0.35 -12.16 0.44
C ILE A 70 -0.47 -10.63 0.45
N GLY A 71 -1.24 -10.05 -0.47
CA GLY A 71 -1.50 -8.61 -0.49
C GLY A 71 -2.22 -8.14 0.78
N LEU A 72 -3.30 -8.84 1.15
CA LEU A 72 -4.13 -8.53 2.31
C LEU A 72 -3.36 -8.73 3.64
N LEU A 73 -2.57 -9.78 3.79
CA LEU A 73 -1.77 -9.99 5.01
C LEU A 73 -0.62 -8.99 5.09
N SER A 74 0.15 -8.81 4.00
CA SER A 74 1.31 -7.93 4.06
C SER A 74 0.92 -6.47 4.31
N MET A 75 -0.12 -5.98 3.62
CA MET A 75 -0.61 -4.63 3.79
C MET A 75 -1.51 -4.50 5.03
N GLY A 76 -2.41 -5.45 5.24
CA GLY A 76 -3.40 -5.38 6.32
C GLY A 76 -2.74 -5.49 7.70
N VAL A 77 -1.75 -6.35 7.87
CA VAL A 77 -1.01 -6.46 9.13
C VAL A 77 -0.18 -5.20 9.38
N THR A 78 0.59 -4.72 8.40
CA THR A 78 1.46 -3.56 8.62
C THR A 78 0.69 -2.25 8.75
N ALA A 79 -0.31 -2.02 7.89
CA ALA A 79 -1.14 -0.82 7.96
C ALA A 79 -2.01 -0.81 9.23
N ALA A 80 -2.59 -1.95 9.64
CA ALA A 80 -3.36 -2.01 10.88
C ALA A 80 -2.46 -1.78 12.10
N ILE A 81 -1.30 -2.44 12.19
CA ILE A 81 -0.38 -2.26 13.32
C ILE A 81 0.10 -0.80 13.42
N ILE A 82 0.52 -0.21 12.31
CA ILE A 82 1.10 1.14 12.33
C ILE A 82 0.03 2.20 12.54
N THR A 83 -1.16 2.03 11.97
CA THR A 83 -2.28 2.95 12.23
C THR A 83 -2.75 2.84 13.68
N LEU A 84 -2.85 1.63 14.22
CA LEU A 84 -3.24 1.41 15.61
C LEU A 84 -2.21 2.00 16.58
N LEU A 85 -0.92 1.78 16.32
CA LEU A 85 0.17 2.38 17.10
C LEU A 85 0.12 3.90 17.02
N ALA A 86 -0.09 4.48 15.83
CA ALA A 86 -0.21 5.92 15.66
C ALA A 86 -1.37 6.53 16.45
N LEU A 87 -2.54 5.90 16.40
CA LEU A 87 -3.74 6.40 17.07
C LEU A 87 -3.67 6.24 18.60
N ILE A 88 -3.12 5.13 19.09
CA ILE A 88 -3.08 4.82 20.53
C ILE A 88 -1.90 5.48 21.24
N VAL A 89 -0.74 5.55 20.59
CA VAL A 89 0.52 5.94 21.26
C VAL A 89 0.93 7.37 20.93
N ILE A 90 0.68 7.83 19.71
CA ILE A 90 1.33 9.05 19.20
C ILE A 90 0.37 10.22 19.13
N ILE A 91 -0.79 10.05 18.49
CA ILE A 91 -1.77 11.12 18.30
C ILE A 91 -2.63 11.29 19.54
N SER A 92 -2.95 10.17 20.23
CA SER A 92 -3.73 10.10 21.46
C SER A 92 -4.88 11.13 21.51
N PRO A 93 -5.77 11.19 20.49
CA PRO A 93 -6.90 12.08 20.57
C PRO A 93 -7.75 11.69 21.79
N GLN A 94 -8.41 12.64 22.43
CA GLN A 94 -9.38 12.37 23.49
C GLN A 94 -10.78 12.57 22.87
N PRO A 95 -11.53 11.49 22.54
CA PRO A 95 -11.23 10.05 22.62
C PRO A 95 -10.35 9.53 21.46
N TRP A 96 -9.61 8.42 21.68
CA TRP A 96 -8.60 7.92 20.73
C TRP A 96 -9.17 7.45 19.38
N TYR A 97 -10.49 7.28 19.32
CA TYR A 97 -11.26 6.84 18.16
C TYR A 97 -12.00 7.97 17.46
N THR A 98 -11.67 9.24 17.68
CA THR A 98 -12.37 10.34 16.98
C THR A 98 -12.35 10.11 15.46
N PRO A 99 -13.53 9.93 14.81
CA PRO A 99 -13.62 9.53 13.41
C PRO A 99 -12.86 10.43 12.44
N GLN A 100 -12.78 11.71 12.78
CA GLN A 100 -12.14 12.77 12.00
C GLN A 100 -10.63 12.58 11.86
N TYR A 101 -9.99 11.86 12.79
CA TYR A 101 -8.57 11.52 12.71
C TYR A 101 -8.35 10.08 12.27
N ALA A 102 -9.10 9.13 12.84
CA ALA A 102 -8.90 7.70 12.61
C ALA A 102 -9.09 7.31 11.13
N ILE A 103 -10.18 7.77 10.48
CA ILE A 103 -10.50 7.34 9.12
C ILE A 103 -9.56 7.97 8.08
N PRO A 104 -9.31 9.30 8.09
CA PRO A 104 -8.38 9.89 7.13
C PRO A 104 -6.95 9.37 7.29
N LEU A 105 -6.48 9.18 8.53
CA LEU A 105 -5.15 8.63 8.78
C LEU A 105 -5.00 7.21 8.24
N LEU A 106 -5.96 6.33 8.55
CA LEU A 106 -6.00 4.97 8.04
C LEU A 106 -6.04 4.97 6.51
N GLY A 107 -6.86 5.83 5.90
CA GLY A 107 -6.96 5.97 4.45
C GLY A 107 -5.65 6.40 3.79
N MET A 108 -4.94 7.38 4.37
CA MET A 108 -3.65 7.84 3.87
C MET A 108 -2.57 6.76 3.99
N ILE A 109 -2.50 6.07 5.13
CA ILE A 109 -1.54 4.97 5.33
C ILE A 109 -1.84 3.83 4.35
N LEU A 110 -3.08 3.36 4.29
CA LEU A 110 -3.50 2.29 3.37
C LEU A 110 -3.21 2.66 1.91
N GLY A 111 -3.60 3.86 1.45
CA GLY A 111 -3.44 4.27 0.06
C GLY A 111 -1.99 4.33 -0.40
N ASN A 112 -1.10 4.89 0.43
CA ASN A 112 0.32 4.98 0.12
C ASN A 112 1.02 3.62 0.22
N THR A 113 0.74 2.86 1.28
CA THR A 113 1.30 1.52 1.47
C THR A 113 0.83 0.54 0.40
N MET A 114 -0.45 0.61 -0.01
CA MET A 114 -1.01 -0.16 -1.14
C MET A 114 -0.22 0.10 -2.43
N THR A 115 0.11 1.37 -2.72
CA THR A 115 0.85 1.75 -3.91
C THR A 115 2.27 1.18 -3.87
N GLY A 116 3.00 1.36 -2.76
CA GLY A 116 4.36 0.84 -2.62
C GLY A 116 4.45 -0.69 -2.67
N ILE A 117 3.58 -1.38 -1.92
CA ILE A 117 3.51 -2.85 -1.93
C ILE A 117 3.13 -3.37 -3.32
N GLY A 118 2.14 -2.75 -3.96
CA GLY A 118 1.69 -3.13 -5.30
C GLY A 118 2.82 -3.04 -6.33
N LEU A 119 3.59 -1.95 -6.29
CA LEU A 119 4.77 -1.76 -7.15
C LEU A 119 5.88 -2.78 -6.84
N ALA A 120 6.19 -3.02 -5.56
CA ALA A 120 7.21 -3.98 -5.16
C ALA A 120 6.86 -5.40 -5.61
N LEU A 121 5.64 -5.87 -5.37
CA LEU A 121 5.18 -7.19 -5.79
C LEU A 121 5.10 -7.33 -7.32
N ASN A 122 4.62 -6.30 -8.00
CA ASN A 122 4.58 -6.30 -9.46
C ASN A 122 6.00 -6.34 -10.06
N HIS A 123 6.94 -5.59 -9.49
CA HIS A 123 8.34 -5.63 -9.93
C HIS A 123 8.99 -6.99 -9.65
N LEU A 124 8.78 -7.56 -8.46
CA LEU A 124 9.29 -8.89 -8.09
C LEU A 124 8.79 -9.99 -9.04
N THR A 125 7.48 -10.02 -9.30
CA THR A 125 6.85 -11.06 -10.14
C THR A 125 7.26 -10.93 -11.60
N GLN A 126 7.39 -9.70 -12.12
CA GLN A 126 7.86 -9.47 -13.48
C GLN A 126 9.33 -9.82 -13.65
N THR A 127 10.20 -9.38 -12.74
CA THR A 127 11.64 -9.67 -12.81
C THR A 127 11.93 -11.14 -12.60
N ALA A 128 11.20 -11.83 -11.71
CA ALA A 128 11.31 -13.27 -11.56
C ALA A 128 10.91 -14.03 -12.83
N TRP A 129 9.88 -13.54 -13.54
CA TRP A 129 9.46 -14.13 -14.80
C TRP A 129 10.50 -13.90 -15.91
N SER A 130 10.99 -12.68 -16.08
CA SER A 130 11.96 -12.35 -17.14
C SER A 130 13.35 -12.93 -16.89
N ASN A 131 13.75 -13.13 -15.62
CA ASN A 131 15.05 -13.67 -15.23
C ASN A 131 14.99 -15.16 -14.85
N LYS A 132 13.98 -15.91 -15.32
CA LYS A 132 13.82 -17.34 -15.01
C LYS A 132 15.13 -18.11 -15.16
N SER A 133 15.77 -18.02 -16.33
CA SER A 133 17.00 -18.77 -16.65
C SER A 133 18.15 -18.41 -15.72
N ARG A 134 18.25 -17.15 -15.29
CA ARG A 134 19.28 -16.67 -14.36
C ARG A 134 19.06 -17.22 -12.95
N ILE A 135 17.81 -17.28 -12.51
CA ILE A 135 17.45 -17.87 -11.20
C ILE A 135 17.76 -19.37 -11.22
N GLU A 136 17.35 -20.09 -12.27
CA GLU A 136 17.60 -21.52 -12.41
C GLU A 136 19.10 -21.84 -12.49
N ALA A 137 19.89 -21.05 -13.22
CA ALA A 137 21.34 -21.20 -13.26
C ALA A 137 21.98 -21.03 -11.88
N ARG A 138 21.55 -20.04 -11.08
CA ARG A 138 22.03 -19.84 -9.71
C ARG A 138 21.69 -21.02 -8.80
N LEU A 139 20.48 -21.58 -8.92
CA LEU A 139 20.09 -22.78 -8.17
C LEU A 139 20.94 -24.00 -8.55
N LEU A 140 21.25 -24.18 -9.85
CA LEU A 140 22.11 -25.26 -10.34
C LEU A 140 23.55 -25.14 -9.84
N LEU A 141 24.03 -23.92 -9.60
CA LEU A 141 25.32 -23.64 -8.96
C LEU A 141 25.30 -23.88 -7.44
N GLY A 142 24.22 -24.43 -6.89
CA GLY A 142 24.08 -24.74 -5.46
C GLY A 142 23.64 -23.57 -4.58
N GLN A 143 23.27 -22.43 -5.15
CA GLN A 143 22.73 -21.32 -4.37
C GLN A 143 21.33 -21.66 -3.85
N THR A 144 21.03 -21.20 -2.64
CA THR A 144 19.67 -21.31 -2.08
C THR A 144 18.71 -20.37 -2.80
N ALA A 145 17.41 -20.67 -2.76
CA ALA A 145 16.37 -19.78 -3.30
C ALA A 145 16.47 -18.33 -2.79
N THR A 146 16.85 -18.14 -1.53
CA THR A 146 17.03 -16.81 -0.92
C THR A 146 18.21 -16.06 -1.55
N GLN A 147 19.32 -16.74 -1.80
CA GLN A 147 20.50 -16.17 -2.46
C GLN A 147 20.22 -15.88 -3.94
N ALA A 148 19.59 -16.82 -4.64
CA ALA A 148 19.25 -16.67 -6.05
C ALA A 148 18.37 -15.44 -6.32
N MET A 149 17.48 -15.11 -5.37
CA MET A 149 16.54 -13.99 -5.43
C MET A 149 17.03 -12.70 -4.76
N ALA A 150 18.20 -12.67 -4.12
CA ALA A 150 18.63 -11.54 -3.29
C ALA A 150 18.58 -10.21 -4.06
N ASP A 151 19.18 -10.16 -5.25
CA ASP A 151 19.21 -8.97 -6.11
C ASP A 151 17.79 -8.53 -6.52
N LEU A 152 16.95 -9.50 -6.93
CA LEU A 152 15.57 -9.23 -7.37
C LEU A 152 14.71 -8.69 -6.24
N ARG A 153 14.93 -9.16 -5.00
CA ARG A 153 14.22 -8.66 -3.82
C ARG A 153 14.61 -7.22 -3.51
N THR A 154 15.90 -6.89 -3.56
CA THR A 154 16.40 -5.54 -3.32
C THR A 154 15.83 -4.56 -4.35
N GLU A 155 15.86 -4.92 -5.64
CA GLU A 155 15.33 -4.06 -6.69
C GLU A 155 13.80 -3.90 -6.60
N ALA A 156 13.08 -4.97 -6.26
CA ALA A 156 11.65 -4.91 -5.99
C ALA A 156 11.29 -3.96 -4.84
N LEU A 157 12.05 -4.00 -3.74
CA LEU A 157 11.86 -3.09 -2.61
C LEU A 157 12.14 -1.65 -3.03
N ARG A 158 13.23 -1.42 -3.78
CA ARG A 158 13.56 -0.10 -4.29
C ARG A 158 12.43 0.45 -5.16
N ALA A 159 11.92 -0.34 -6.09
CA ALA A 159 10.80 0.03 -6.95
C ALA A 159 9.54 0.42 -6.16
N GLY A 160 9.24 -0.30 -5.08
CA GLY A 160 8.11 0.02 -4.20
C GLY A 160 8.29 1.27 -3.34
N LEU A 161 9.54 1.60 -2.96
CA LEU A 161 9.83 2.72 -2.07
C LEU A 161 10.09 4.05 -2.79
N ILE A 162 10.40 4.03 -4.09
CA ILE A 162 10.60 5.25 -4.90
C ILE A 162 9.49 6.29 -4.69
N PRO A 163 8.17 5.97 -4.76
CA PRO A 163 7.13 6.97 -4.54
C PRO A 163 7.18 7.61 -3.15
N THR A 164 7.52 6.82 -2.13
CA THR A 164 7.62 7.32 -0.74
C THR A 164 8.82 8.24 -0.59
N LEU A 165 9.97 7.87 -1.14
CA LEU A 165 11.18 8.70 -1.15
C LEU A 165 10.95 10.01 -1.92
N ASN A 166 10.26 9.95 -3.06
CA ASN A 166 9.93 11.15 -3.84
C ASN A 166 8.99 12.08 -3.06
N MET A 167 8.01 11.52 -2.35
CA MET A 167 7.11 12.30 -1.50
C MET A 167 7.86 12.99 -0.36
N LEU A 168 8.78 12.29 0.30
CA LEU A 168 9.63 12.86 1.36
C LEU A 168 10.55 13.98 0.82
N ALA A 169 11.16 13.77 -0.36
CA ALA A 169 12.05 14.76 -0.96
C ALA A 169 11.33 16.02 -1.46
N ALA A 170 10.10 15.88 -1.97
CA ALA A 170 9.31 17.00 -2.48
C ALA A 170 8.60 17.79 -1.37
N ALA A 171 8.37 17.17 -0.20
CA ALA A 171 7.66 17.79 0.91
C ALA A 171 8.45 18.99 1.45
N GLY A 172 7.80 20.17 1.49
CA GLY A 172 8.39 21.39 2.04
C GLY A 172 9.26 22.20 1.07
N LEU A 173 9.70 21.62 -0.05
CA LEU A 173 10.44 22.33 -1.10
C LEU A 173 9.57 22.66 -2.31
N ILE A 174 8.82 21.68 -2.83
CA ILE A 174 8.07 21.80 -4.08
C ILE A 174 6.56 21.79 -3.82
N SER A 175 6.13 21.03 -2.81
CA SER A 175 4.71 20.88 -2.50
C SER A 175 4.47 20.94 -1.00
N LEU A 176 3.41 21.65 -0.62
CA LEU A 176 2.78 21.52 0.69
C LEU A 176 1.80 20.34 0.61
N PRO A 177 1.97 19.30 1.45
CA PRO A 177 1.06 18.17 1.47
C PRO A 177 -0.40 18.61 1.69
N GLY A 178 -1.34 17.97 0.99
CA GLY A 178 -2.73 18.45 0.92
C GLY A 178 -3.45 18.61 2.26
N MET A 179 -3.17 17.74 3.24
CA MET A 179 -3.75 17.86 4.58
C MET A 179 -3.15 19.05 5.37
N MET A 180 -1.82 19.26 5.28
CA MET A 180 -1.18 20.46 5.84
C MET A 180 -1.76 21.74 5.22
N THR A 181 -1.89 21.80 3.90
CA THR A 181 -2.52 22.95 3.22
C THR A 181 -3.97 23.11 3.66
N GLY A 182 -4.74 22.02 3.75
CA GLY A 182 -6.14 22.06 4.19
C GLY A 182 -6.30 22.59 5.62
N GLN A 183 -5.42 22.18 6.54
CA GLN A 183 -5.42 22.69 7.92
C GLN A 183 -5.08 24.18 7.97
N ILE A 184 -4.08 24.63 7.21
CA ILE A 184 -3.69 26.04 7.14
C ILE A 184 -4.83 26.89 6.55
N LEU A 185 -5.47 26.42 5.47
CA LEU A 185 -6.62 27.10 4.87
C LEU A 185 -7.84 27.14 5.80
N ALA A 186 -7.98 26.15 6.68
CA ALA A 186 -9.01 26.12 7.72
C ALA A 186 -8.67 26.98 8.96
N GLY A 187 -7.55 27.69 8.95
CA GLY A 187 -7.15 28.61 10.02
C GLY A 187 -6.32 27.97 11.14
N ALA A 188 -5.84 26.73 10.98
CA ALA A 188 -4.97 26.10 11.97
C ALA A 188 -3.57 26.76 11.97
N PRO A 189 -2.89 26.84 13.13
CA PRO A 189 -1.53 27.35 13.21
C PRO A 189 -0.58 26.55 12.30
N PRO A 190 0.22 27.21 11.42
CA PRO A 190 1.09 26.51 10.48
C PRO A 190 2.06 25.53 11.14
N MET A 191 2.59 25.88 12.31
CA MET A 191 3.53 25.03 13.04
C MET A 191 2.89 23.72 13.53
N GLU A 192 1.61 23.74 13.90
CA GLU A 192 0.88 22.53 14.27
C GLU A 192 0.66 21.63 13.05
N ALA A 193 0.22 22.21 11.94
CA ALA A 193 0.02 21.49 10.68
C ALA A 193 1.32 20.82 10.19
N VAL A 194 2.47 21.51 10.31
CA VAL A 194 3.79 20.94 9.98
C VAL A 194 4.11 19.73 10.86
N ARG A 195 3.93 19.83 12.19
CA ARG A 195 4.26 18.75 13.14
C ARG A 195 3.45 17.49 12.85
N TYR A 196 2.14 17.63 12.64
CA TYR A 196 1.28 16.51 12.28
C TYR A 196 1.67 15.91 10.92
N GLN A 197 1.99 16.75 9.94
CA GLN A 197 2.37 16.27 8.62
C GLN A 197 3.69 15.48 8.65
N ILE A 198 4.71 15.94 9.38
CA ILE A 198 5.98 15.21 9.55
C ILE A 198 5.73 13.83 10.15
N LEU A 199 4.94 13.78 11.23
CA LEU A 199 4.56 12.54 11.91
C LEU A 199 3.89 11.57 10.95
N ILE A 200 2.93 12.04 10.15
CA ILE A 200 2.18 11.19 9.22
C ILE A 200 3.07 10.68 8.08
N MET A 201 3.98 11.51 7.58
CA MET A 201 4.96 11.09 6.57
C MET A 201 5.88 9.97 7.08
N LEU A 202 6.33 10.07 8.34
CA LEU A 202 7.13 9.03 8.98
C LEU A 202 6.33 7.73 9.15
N LEU A 203 5.07 7.80 9.57
CA LEU A 203 4.18 6.64 9.68
C LEU A 203 3.95 5.95 8.33
N ILE A 204 3.65 6.72 7.29
CA ILE A 204 3.49 6.21 5.93
C ILE A 204 4.78 5.55 5.45
N THR A 205 5.93 6.14 5.75
CA THR A 205 7.24 5.61 5.37
C THR A 205 7.52 4.29 6.05
N ALA A 206 7.28 4.21 7.37
CA ALA A 206 7.41 2.95 8.12
C ALA A 206 6.45 1.89 7.58
N ALA A 207 5.17 2.23 7.36
CA ALA A 207 4.16 1.29 6.88
C ALA A 207 4.46 0.76 5.49
N THR A 208 4.90 1.63 4.59
CA THR A 208 5.26 1.25 3.23
C THR A 208 6.57 0.45 3.22
N GLY A 209 7.55 0.80 4.05
CA GLY A 209 8.79 0.06 4.27
C GLY A 209 8.56 -1.37 4.74
N PHE A 210 7.96 -1.52 5.92
CA PHE A 210 7.69 -2.84 6.50
C PHE A 210 6.71 -3.65 5.66
N GLY A 211 5.67 -3.01 5.13
CA GLY A 211 4.70 -3.64 4.24
C GLY A 211 5.35 -4.21 2.98
N SER A 212 6.21 -3.42 2.33
CA SER A 212 6.93 -3.86 1.12
C SER A 212 7.93 -4.97 1.43
N LEU A 213 8.64 -4.89 2.56
CA LEU A 213 9.54 -5.95 3.03
C LEU A 213 8.81 -7.29 3.23
N LEU A 214 7.69 -7.25 3.95
CA LEU A 214 6.88 -8.43 4.23
C LEU A 214 6.28 -9.00 2.93
N ALA A 215 5.73 -8.13 2.08
CA ALA A 215 5.17 -8.51 0.79
C ALA A 215 6.21 -9.19 -0.12
N VAL A 216 7.38 -8.57 -0.29
CA VAL A 216 8.46 -9.12 -1.12
C VAL A 216 9.00 -10.42 -0.53
N HIS A 217 9.11 -10.53 0.79
CA HIS A 217 9.55 -11.76 1.44
C HIS A 217 8.57 -12.92 1.22
N LEU A 218 7.28 -12.70 1.48
CA LEU A 218 6.23 -13.70 1.28
C LEU A 218 6.05 -14.03 -0.21
N GLY A 219 6.06 -13.02 -1.07
CA GLY A 219 5.99 -13.17 -2.52
C GLY A 219 7.16 -13.99 -3.07
N ALA A 220 8.39 -13.69 -2.65
CA ALA A 220 9.57 -14.44 -3.06
C ALA A 220 9.51 -15.89 -2.60
N ARG A 221 9.18 -16.15 -1.32
CA ARG A 221 9.00 -17.53 -0.82
C ARG A 221 7.96 -18.30 -1.62
N ARG A 222 6.87 -17.65 -2.03
CA ARG A 222 5.79 -18.31 -2.76
C ARG A 222 6.16 -18.74 -4.19
N LEU A 223 7.15 -18.10 -4.79
CA LEU A 223 7.68 -18.48 -6.10
C LEU A 223 8.45 -19.81 -6.06
N PHE A 224 8.82 -20.30 -4.88
CA PHE A 224 9.53 -21.57 -4.71
C PHE A 224 8.64 -22.62 -4.05
N ASP A 225 8.96 -23.89 -4.29
CA ASP A 225 8.42 -25.04 -3.57
C ASP A 225 9.28 -25.40 -2.34
N ASP A 226 8.82 -26.32 -1.49
CA ASP A 226 9.59 -26.82 -0.34
C ASP A 226 10.97 -27.39 -0.75
N ARG A 227 11.07 -27.86 -2.01
CA ARG A 227 12.31 -28.34 -2.62
C ARG A 227 13.14 -27.24 -3.34
N GLN A 228 12.87 -25.97 -3.06
CA GLN A 228 13.50 -24.79 -3.69
C GLN A 228 13.41 -24.76 -5.23
N ARG A 229 12.41 -25.44 -5.81
CA ARG A 229 12.15 -25.40 -7.25
C ARG A 229 11.37 -24.15 -7.61
N LEU A 230 11.81 -23.43 -8.65
CA LEU A 230 11.11 -22.24 -9.14
C LEU A 230 9.78 -22.66 -9.81
N ARG A 231 8.66 -22.10 -9.33
CA ARG A 231 7.29 -22.43 -9.78
C ARG A 231 6.61 -21.20 -10.38
N LEU A 232 7.05 -20.78 -11.56
CA LEU A 232 6.45 -19.65 -12.28
C LEU A 232 5.03 -19.94 -12.80
N GLU A 233 4.62 -21.20 -12.87
CA GLU A 233 3.24 -21.62 -13.17
C GLU A 233 2.20 -21.03 -12.20
N ARG A 234 2.65 -20.68 -10.99
CA ARG A 234 1.86 -19.98 -9.96
C ARG A 234 1.57 -18.53 -10.32
N LEU A 235 2.20 -17.97 -11.35
CA LEU A 235 1.93 -16.62 -11.84
C LEU A 235 0.90 -16.66 -12.96
N GLY A 236 -0.08 -15.76 -12.88
CA GLY A 236 -1.05 -15.52 -13.94
C GLY A 236 -0.50 -14.60 -15.03
N GLN A 237 -1.19 -14.57 -16.16
CA GLN A 237 -1.10 -13.49 -17.12
C GLN A 237 -2.42 -12.74 -17.07
N ARG A 238 -2.38 -11.46 -16.69
CA ARG A 238 -3.45 -10.51 -17.01
C ARG A 238 -2.95 -9.64 -18.16
N SER A 239 -3.64 -9.72 -19.30
CA SER A 239 -3.44 -8.90 -20.49
C SER A 239 -3.87 -7.46 -20.23
#